data_AF-A0A2E7FB52-F1
#
_entry.id   AF-A0A2E7FB52-F1
#
_cell.length_a   1.000
_cell.length_b   1.000
_cell.length_c   1.000
_cell.angle_alpha   90.00
_cell.angle_beta   90.00
_cell.angle_gamma   90.00
#
_symmetry.space_group_name_H-M   'P 1'
#
loop_
_entity.id
_entity.type
_entity.pdbx_description
1 polymer ?
#
loop_
_entity_poly.entity_id
_entity_poly.type
_entity_poly.pdbx_seq_one_letter_code
_entity_poly.pdbx_strand_id
1 'polypeptide(L)'
;MYVDETDERAMQVARNRAAKAYQGFLPPQREDESFEELLERYTEPYKKRGDLKSIETRLNLFNADYIFENQVMFVGSPDTVAQQIMSASKIGLFNTFMGEFNFADLPEKDLMRSIRLFAEGVIPVLRSFEPY
;
A
#
# COMPACT_ATOMS: atom_id res chain seq x y z
N MET A 1 -3.44 0.16 -3.75
CA MET A 1 -3.04 -0.98 -4.60
C MET A 1 -2.36 -0.45 -5.84
N TYR A 2 -1.49 -1.26 -6.46
CA TYR A 2 -0.79 -0.88 -7.68
C TYR A 2 -0.53 -2.09 -8.57
N VAL A 3 -0.71 -1.94 -9.88
CA VAL A 3 -0.46 -2.99 -10.87
C VAL A 3 0.53 -2.45 -11.90
N ASP A 4 1.59 -3.19 -12.18
CA ASP A 4 2.53 -2.87 -13.26
C ASP A 4 2.77 -4.09 -14.14
N GLU A 5 3.59 -3.95 -15.17
CA GLU A 5 3.86 -5.02 -16.14
C GLU A 5 4.55 -6.24 -15.51
N THR A 6 5.39 -6.02 -14.50
CA THR A 6 6.07 -7.08 -13.73
C THR A 6 6.08 -6.75 -12.23
N ASP A 7 6.33 -7.75 -11.40
CA ASP A 7 6.44 -7.57 -9.95
C ASP A 7 7.60 -6.63 -9.58
N GLU A 8 8.75 -6.77 -10.24
CA GLU A 8 9.93 -5.93 -10.00
C GLU A 8 9.63 -4.46 -10.30
N ARG A 9 8.99 -4.19 -11.45
CA ARG A 9 8.62 -2.82 -11.83
C ARG A 9 7.58 -2.25 -10.86
N ALA A 10 6.60 -3.05 -10.47
CA ALA A 10 5.59 -2.65 -9.49
C ALA A 10 6.25 -2.24 -8.17
N MET A 11 7.20 -3.04 -7.67
CA MET A 11 7.91 -2.75 -6.43
C MET A 11 8.84 -1.54 -6.54
N GLN A 12 9.53 -1.35 -7.67
CA GLN A 12 10.36 -0.16 -7.90
C GLN A 12 9.54 1.15 -7.83
N VAL A 13 8.32 1.14 -8.35
CA VAL A 13 7.45 2.32 -8.36
C VAL A 13 6.75 2.54 -7.02
N ALA A 14 6.18 1.47 -6.45
CA ALA A 14 5.24 1.58 -5.34
C ALA A 14 5.88 1.47 -3.96
N ARG A 15 7.03 0.80 -3.78
CA ARG A 15 7.51 0.41 -2.44
C ARG A 15 7.62 1.57 -1.46
N ASN A 16 8.37 2.60 -1.84
CA ASN A 16 8.58 3.77 -0.98
C ASN A 16 7.34 4.67 -0.89
N ARG A 17 6.49 4.65 -1.92
CA ARG A 17 5.24 5.40 -1.94
C ARG A 17 4.18 4.80 -1.03
N ALA A 18 4.15 3.47 -0.90
CA ALA A 18 3.22 2.76 -0.02
C ALA A 18 3.39 3.20 1.44
N ALA A 19 4.63 3.37 1.90
CA ALA A 19 4.95 3.91 3.22
C ALA A 19 4.45 5.35 3.44
N LYS A 20 4.15 6.10 2.37
CA LYS A 20 3.67 7.48 2.41
C LYS A 20 2.18 7.61 2.09
N ALA A 21 1.50 6.52 1.75
CA ALA A 21 0.09 6.53 1.32
C ALA A 21 -0.83 7.19 2.36
N TYR A 22 -0.54 6.97 3.63
CA TYR A 22 -1.32 7.51 4.75
C TYR A 22 -0.65 8.68 5.47
N GLN A 23 0.26 9.41 4.81
CA GLN A 23 0.97 10.55 5.42
C GLN A 23 0.02 11.61 6.00
N GLY A 24 -1.23 11.68 5.54
CA GLY A 24 -2.26 12.57 6.10
C GLY A 24 -2.63 12.28 7.56
N PHE A 25 -2.24 11.14 8.14
CA PHE A 25 -2.38 10.88 9.57
C PHE A 25 -1.25 11.49 10.42
N LEU A 26 -0.17 11.94 9.78
CA LEU A 26 0.93 12.62 10.42
C LEU A 26 0.63 14.14 10.53
N PRO A 27 1.30 14.86 11.44
CA PRO A 27 1.27 16.31 11.43
C PRO A 27 1.71 16.85 10.06
N PRO A 28 1.29 18.07 9.67
CA PRO A 28 1.79 18.71 8.46
C PRO A 28 3.33 18.67 8.42
N GLN A 29 3.85 18.30 7.26
CA GLN A 29 5.28 18.32 6.97
C GLN A 29 5.74 19.77 6.90
N ARG A 30 6.87 20.07 7.52
CA ARG A 30 7.48 21.40 7.44
C ARG A 30 8.19 21.58 6.11
N GLU A 31 8.43 22.83 5.74
CA GLU A 31 9.29 23.15 4.59
C GLU A 31 10.67 22.49 4.82
N ASP A 32 11.20 21.86 3.76
CA ASP A 32 12.47 21.10 3.73
C ASP A 32 12.59 19.89 4.67
N GLU A 33 11.54 19.52 5.41
CA GLU A 33 11.55 18.32 6.25
C GLU A 33 11.39 17.08 5.37
N SER A 34 12.24 16.06 5.55
CA SER A 34 12.08 14.75 4.92
C SER A 34 10.95 13.93 5.58
N PHE A 35 10.52 12.85 4.94
CA PHE A 35 9.49 11.98 5.51
C PHE A 35 9.99 11.27 6.78
N GLU A 36 11.27 10.91 6.78
CA GLU A 36 11.96 10.27 7.89
C GLU A 36 12.06 11.22 9.10
N GLU A 37 12.38 12.50 8.87
CA GLU A 37 12.39 13.52 9.92
C GLU A 37 10.99 13.80 10.48
N LEU A 38 9.97 13.82 9.60
CA LEU A 38 8.57 13.95 10.02
C LEU A 38 8.16 12.79 10.94
N LEU A 39 8.50 11.54 10.56
CA LEU A 39 8.22 10.36 11.39
C LEU A 39 8.97 10.43 12.73
N GLU A 40 10.24 10.83 12.73
CA GLU A 40 11.01 10.97 13.96
C GLU A 40 10.37 12.01 14.89
N ARG A 41 10.02 13.18 14.36
CA ARG A 41 9.33 14.25 15.10
C ARG A 41 7.98 13.80 15.64
N TYR A 42 7.21 13.04 14.86
CA TYR A 42 5.93 12.47 15.30
C TYR A 42 6.11 11.47 16.46
N THR A 43 7.19 10.70 16.42
CA THR A 43 7.45 9.60 17.35
C THR A 43 8.13 10.07 18.64
N GLU A 44 8.89 11.16 18.60
CA GLU A 44 9.70 11.68 19.70
C GLU A 44 8.95 11.89 21.03
N PRO A 45 7.72 12.45 21.07
CA PRO A 45 6.97 12.58 22.32
C PRO A 45 6.63 11.23 22.97
N TYR A 46 6.45 10.17 22.19
CA TYR A 46 6.16 8.82 22.67
C TYR A 46 7.43 8.13 23.18
N LYS A 47 8.56 8.32 22.49
CA LYS A 47 9.89 7.88 22.96
C LYS A 47 10.22 8.46 24.33
N LYS A 48 10.05 9.77 24.51
CA LYS A 48 10.31 10.45 25.80
C LYS A 48 9.46 9.94 26.97
N ARG A 49 8.24 9.46 26.69
CA ARG A 49 7.33 8.90 27.70
C ARG A 49 7.50 7.39 27.89
N GLY A 50 8.35 6.72 27.11
CA GLY A 50 8.48 5.26 27.13
C GLY A 50 7.24 4.53 26.60
N ASP A 51 6.43 5.18 25.75
CA ASP A 51 5.12 4.70 25.33
C ASP A 51 5.02 4.52 23.80
N LEU A 52 6.06 3.93 23.20
CA LEU A 52 6.06 3.60 21.76
C LEU A 52 4.98 2.58 21.41
N LYS A 53 4.63 1.70 22.34
CA LYS A 53 3.63 0.66 22.15
C LYS A 53 2.25 1.23 21.79
N SER A 54 1.91 2.42 22.29
CA SER A 54 0.64 3.09 21.96
C SER A 54 0.51 3.47 20.47
N ILE A 55 1.63 3.60 19.75
CA ILE A 55 1.64 4.01 18.33
C ILE A 55 2.25 2.97 17.38
N GLU A 56 2.74 1.85 17.89
CA GLU A 56 3.42 0.80 17.12
C GLU A 56 2.61 0.35 15.90
N THR A 57 1.33 0.00 16.09
CA THR A 57 0.44 -0.40 14.98
C THR A 57 0.27 0.70 13.94
N ARG A 58 0.32 1.98 14.34
CA ARG A 58 0.25 3.09 13.40
C ARG A 58 1.57 3.27 12.65
N LEU A 59 2.71 3.09 13.31
CA LEU A 59 4.02 3.17 12.67
C LEU A 59 4.20 2.12 11.58
N ASN A 60 3.57 0.95 11.72
CA ASN A 60 3.53 -0.08 10.70
C ASN A 60 2.91 0.38 9.37
N LEU A 61 1.99 1.37 9.39
CA LEU A 61 1.41 1.96 8.17
C LEU A 61 2.43 2.81 7.38
N PHE A 62 3.58 3.14 7.98
CA PHE A 62 4.64 3.92 7.37
C PHE A 62 5.92 3.10 7.14
N ASN A 63 5.86 1.78 7.33
CA ASN A 63 6.97 0.86 7.11
C ASN A 63 6.68 0.01 5.86
N ALA A 64 7.43 0.25 4.79
CA ALA A 64 7.26 -0.47 3.53
C ALA A 64 7.43 -1.99 3.71
N ASP A 65 8.45 -2.42 4.45
CA ASP A 65 8.74 -3.84 4.67
C ASP A 65 7.54 -4.51 5.35
N TYR A 66 7.04 -3.90 6.43
CA TYR A 66 5.85 -4.39 7.12
C TYR A 66 4.63 -4.47 6.19
N ILE A 67 4.38 -3.43 5.39
CA ILE A 67 3.25 -3.37 4.46
C ILE A 67 3.27 -4.56 3.49
N PHE A 68 4.43 -4.89 2.91
CA PHE A 68 4.53 -5.95 1.91
C PHE A 68 4.65 -7.34 2.52
N GLU A 69 5.36 -7.50 3.63
CA GLU A 69 5.46 -8.78 4.37
C GLU A 69 4.09 -9.23 4.89
N ASN A 70 3.23 -8.29 5.28
CA ASN A 70 1.90 -8.58 5.82
C ASN A 70 0.77 -8.35 4.80
N GLN A 71 1.11 -8.14 3.51
CA GLN A 71 0.15 -7.93 2.42
C GLN A 71 -0.92 -6.86 2.72
N VAL A 72 -0.56 -5.80 3.44
CA VAL A 72 -1.45 -4.67 3.77
C VAL A 72 -1.85 -3.91 2.50
N MET A 73 -1.01 -3.97 1.45
CA MET A 73 -1.28 -3.41 0.14
C MET A 73 -1.00 -4.44 -0.95
N PHE A 74 -1.91 -4.55 -1.93
CA PHE A 74 -1.70 -5.38 -3.11
C PHE A 74 -0.89 -4.63 -4.17
N VAL A 75 0.27 -5.19 -4.52
CA VAL A 75 1.23 -4.62 -5.48
C VAL A 75 1.89 -5.76 -6.25
N GLY A 76 1.96 -5.63 -7.58
CA GLY A 76 2.62 -6.59 -8.44
C GLY A 76 2.20 -6.50 -9.91
N SER A 77 2.51 -7.54 -10.66
CA SER A 77 1.94 -7.86 -11.97
C SER A 77 0.43 -8.19 -11.86
N PRO A 78 -0.32 -8.22 -12.97
CA PRO A 78 -1.73 -8.60 -12.93
C PRO A 78 -1.96 -9.96 -12.29
N ASP A 79 -1.15 -10.96 -12.64
CA ASP A 79 -1.25 -12.31 -12.08
C ASP A 79 -1.01 -12.30 -10.57
N THR A 80 0.07 -11.65 -10.12
CA THR A 80 0.40 -11.53 -8.70
C THR A 80 -0.71 -10.83 -7.91
N VAL A 81 -1.23 -9.70 -8.42
CA VAL A 81 -2.31 -8.96 -7.74
C VAL A 81 -3.61 -9.76 -7.71
N ALA A 82 -3.96 -10.48 -8.78
CA ALA A 82 -5.12 -11.37 -8.77
C ALA A 82 -4.97 -12.46 -7.70
N GLN A 83 -3.80 -13.10 -7.60
CA GLN A 83 -3.53 -14.14 -6.59
C GLN A 83 -3.58 -13.58 -5.17
N GLN A 84 -3.05 -12.38 -4.93
CA GLN A 84 -3.13 -11.70 -3.64
C GLN A 84 -4.59 -11.45 -3.24
N ILE A 85 -5.41 -10.91 -4.14
CA ILE A 85 -6.83 -10.66 -3.88
C ILE A 85 -7.59 -11.96 -3.64
N MET A 86 -7.38 -13.00 -4.46
CA MET A 86 -8.01 -14.31 -4.26
C MET A 86 -7.64 -14.91 -2.90
N SER A 87 -6.38 -14.81 -2.50
CA SER A 87 -5.91 -15.31 -1.21
C SER A 87 -6.56 -14.56 -0.05
N ALA A 88 -6.58 -13.23 -0.11
CA ALA A 88 -7.24 -12.40 0.90
C ALA A 88 -8.75 -12.66 0.94
N SER A 89 -9.38 -12.85 -0.21
CA SER A 89 -10.81 -13.12 -0.39
C SER A 89 -11.23 -14.45 0.24
N LYS A 90 -10.41 -15.51 0.14
CA LYS A 90 -10.66 -16.80 0.83
C LYS A 90 -10.57 -16.68 2.35
N ILE A 91 -9.63 -15.88 2.86
CA ILE A 91 -9.43 -15.70 4.30
C ILE A 91 -10.52 -14.81 4.89
N GLY A 92 -10.80 -13.68 4.23
CA GLY A 92 -11.77 -12.67 4.67
C GLY A 92 -13.20 -12.95 4.26
N LEU A 93 -13.45 -13.99 3.44
CA LEU A 93 -14.75 -14.39 2.92
C LEU A 93 -15.52 -13.23 2.26
N PHE A 94 -14.85 -12.50 1.37
CA PHE A 94 -15.44 -11.38 0.64
C PHE A 94 -15.40 -11.60 -0.87
N ASN A 95 -16.42 -11.15 -1.60
CA ASN A 95 -16.45 -11.14 -3.08
C ASN A 95 -16.45 -9.73 -3.68
N THR A 96 -16.50 -8.70 -2.83
CA THR A 96 -16.46 -7.30 -3.23
C THR A 96 -15.19 -6.67 -2.71
N PHE A 97 -14.41 -6.05 -3.60
CA PHE A 97 -13.14 -5.40 -3.27
C PHE A 97 -13.15 -3.96 -3.79
N MET A 98 -12.79 -3.02 -2.91
CA MET A 98 -12.61 -1.61 -3.27
C MET A 98 -11.11 -1.28 -3.24
N GLY A 99 -10.58 -0.86 -4.39
CA GLY A 99 -9.17 -0.52 -4.54
C GLY A 99 -8.95 0.99 -4.56
N GLU A 100 -8.11 1.49 -3.66
CA GLU A 100 -7.50 2.82 -3.78
C GLU A 100 -6.26 2.70 -4.67
N PHE A 101 -6.26 3.37 -5.83
CA PHE A 101 -5.16 3.34 -6.80
C PHE A 101 -4.24 4.55 -6.72
N ASN A 102 -4.78 5.69 -6.27
CA ASN A 102 -4.05 6.94 -6.19
C ASN A 102 -3.51 7.11 -4.77
N PHE A 103 -2.19 7.01 -4.60
CA PHE A 103 -1.56 7.12 -3.30
C PHE A 103 -0.24 7.89 -3.39
N ALA A 104 0.08 8.61 -2.31
CA ALA A 104 1.27 9.46 -2.23
C ALA A 104 1.40 10.40 -3.45
N ASP A 105 2.58 10.45 -4.06
CA ASP A 105 2.93 11.27 -5.22
C ASP A 105 2.96 10.45 -6.53
N LEU A 106 2.13 9.40 -6.64
CA LEU A 106 2.13 8.51 -7.81
C LEU A 106 1.89 9.31 -9.11
N PRO A 107 2.79 9.24 -10.10
CA PRO A 107 2.59 9.97 -11.36
C PRO A 107 1.33 9.51 -12.09
N GLU A 108 0.60 10.44 -12.71
CA GLU A 108 -0.65 10.15 -13.42
C GLU A 108 -0.48 9.04 -14.47
N LYS A 109 0.63 9.03 -15.21
CA LYS A 109 0.92 7.98 -16.20
C LYS A 109 1.01 6.58 -15.57
N ASP A 110 1.56 6.48 -14.36
CA ASP A 110 1.68 5.23 -13.63
C ASP A 110 0.33 4.82 -13.03
N LEU A 111 -0.42 5.77 -12.47
CA LEU A 111 -1.80 5.58 -12.02
C LEU A 111 -2.69 5.01 -13.13
N MET A 112 -2.73 5.68 -14.28
CA MET A 112 -3.57 5.27 -15.42
C MET A 112 -3.13 3.93 -16.00
N ARG A 113 -1.82 3.63 -16.03
CA ARG A 113 -1.32 2.30 -16.40
C ARG A 113 -1.81 1.23 -15.42
N SER A 114 -1.73 1.49 -14.12
CA SER A 114 -2.20 0.55 -13.10
C SER A 114 -3.69 0.27 -13.19
N ILE A 115 -4.52 1.30 -13.42
CA ILE A 115 -5.97 1.13 -13.60
C ILE A 115 -6.24 0.26 -14.83
N ARG A 116 -5.55 0.52 -15.95
CA ARG A 116 -5.69 -0.26 -17.19
C ARG A 116 -5.31 -1.72 -16.98
N LEU A 117 -4.14 -1.98 -16.40
CA LEU A 117 -3.65 -3.35 -16.15
C LEU A 117 -4.54 -4.11 -15.16
N PHE A 118 -5.07 -3.42 -14.14
CA PHE A 118 -6.05 -4.02 -13.25
C PHE A 118 -7.33 -4.42 -14.01
N ALA A 119 -7.87 -3.52 -14.83
CA ALA A 119 -9.09 -3.76 -15.59
C ALA A 119 -8.93 -4.88 -16.63
N GLU A 120 -7.80 -4.91 -17.34
CA GLU A 120 -7.55 -5.84 -18.44
C GLU A 120 -6.99 -7.19 -17.98
N GLY A 121 -6.20 -7.21 -16.89
CA GLY A 121 -5.49 -8.41 -16.44
C GLY A 121 -6.02 -9.03 -15.15
N VAL A 122 -6.46 -8.21 -14.18
CA VAL A 122 -6.87 -8.72 -12.86
C VAL A 122 -8.37 -9.06 -12.85
N ILE A 123 -9.23 -8.14 -13.28
CA ILE A 123 -10.69 -8.32 -13.22
C ILE A 123 -11.15 -9.59 -13.94
N PRO A 124 -10.66 -9.95 -15.15
CA PRO A 124 -11.12 -11.15 -15.85
C PRO A 124 -10.83 -12.44 -15.07
N VAL A 125 -9.67 -12.52 -14.41
CA VAL A 125 -9.30 -13.66 -13.56
C VAL A 125 -10.25 -13.75 -12.36
N LEU A 126 -10.46 -12.64 -11.66
CA LEU A 126 -11.34 -12.59 -10.50
C LEU A 126 -12.81 -12.89 -10.83
N ARG A 127 -13.29 -12.55 -12.03
CA ARG A 127 -14.66 -12.88 -12.47
C ARG A 127 -14.94 -14.38 -12.55
N SER A 128 -13.89 -15.19 -12.72
CA SER A 128 -14.02 -16.65 -12.83
C SER A 128 -13.79 -17.35 -11.48
N PHE A 129 -13.66 -16.58 -10.41
CA PHE A 129 -13.33 -17.03 -9.08
C PHE A 129 -14.46 -16.73 -8.09
N GLU A 130 -14.88 -17.73 -7.33
CA GLU A 130 -15.81 -17.58 -6.20
C GLU A 130 -15.07 -18.02 -4.91
N PRO A 131 -15.05 -17.19 -3.86
CA PRO A 131 -14.30 -17.48 -2.63
C PRO A 131 -14.99 -18.42 -1.63
N TYR A 132 -16.24 -18.81 -1.85
CA TYR A 132 -17.01 -19.72 -0.98
C TYR A 132 -17.98 -20.61 -1.75
#